data_AF-A0A963MK34-F1
#
_entry.id   AF-A0A963MK34-F1
#
_cell.length_a   1.000
_cell.length_b   1.000
_cell.length_c   1.000
_cell.angle_alpha   90.00
_cell.angle_beta   90.00
_cell.angle_gamma   90.00
#
_symmetry.space_group_name_H-M   'P 1'
#
loop_
_entity.id
_entity.type
_entity.pdbx_description
1 polymer ?
#
loop_
_entity_poly.entity_id
_entity_poly.type
_entity_poly.pdbx_seq_one_letter_code
_entity_poly.pdbx_strand_id
1 'polypeptide(L)'
;MDHLLRDNSTLELYAWLDDDAELPGWDVLVGNPFGESLPEDRITTVQNYFAEYHLEYFRQRLYRHFPSRLHAVLLFATRVDAETFRAKHPARVFGKALTCARSKGAYVCSFHDCSWLDYLRLPHSLSLSTLDEIANHYWKGALVEEVGLTFMNERWREPPVIEALFQGTLETVVSPQQSGWLPGFA
;
A
#
# COMPACT_ATOMS: atom_id res chain seq x y z
N MET A 1 -14.62 12.85 3.79
CA MET A 1 -13.44 13.11 4.64
C MET A 1 -12.31 13.39 3.69
N ASP A 2 -11.48 14.38 3.98
CA ASP A 2 -10.28 14.61 3.17
C ASP A 2 -9.31 13.45 3.45
N HIS A 3 -8.92 12.68 2.43
CA HIS A 3 -7.98 11.55 2.56
C HIS A 3 -6.52 12.01 2.43
N LEU A 4 -6.28 13.31 2.64
CA LEU A 4 -4.98 13.94 2.80
C LEU A 4 -4.84 14.50 4.23
N LEU A 5 -3.78 14.11 4.91
CA LEU A 5 -3.35 14.69 6.18
C LEU A 5 -2.07 15.49 5.99
N ARG A 6 -2.03 16.65 6.63
CA ARG A 6 -0.84 17.51 6.78
C ARG A 6 -0.80 17.96 8.23
N ASP A 7 -0.05 17.25 9.04
CA ASP A 7 -0.12 17.39 10.49
C ASP A 7 1.23 17.02 11.13
N ASN A 8 1.31 17.17 12.45
CA ASN A 8 2.39 16.69 13.32
C ASN A 8 1.87 15.83 14.48
N SER A 9 0.56 15.57 14.54
CA SER A 9 -0.05 14.64 15.48
C SER A 9 0.47 13.21 15.30
N THR A 10 0.54 12.44 16.38
CA THR A 10 0.97 11.04 16.32
C THR A 10 0.03 10.24 15.42
N LEU A 11 0.60 9.65 14.36
CA LEU A 11 -0.07 8.75 13.44
C LEU A 11 0.61 7.39 13.50
N GLU A 12 -0.17 6.32 13.64
CA GLU A 12 0.31 4.95 13.63
C GLU A 12 -0.09 4.29 12.30
N LEU A 13 0.88 3.66 11.65
CA LEU A 13 0.78 2.98 10.35
C LEU A 13 1.43 1.60 10.46
N TYR A 14 1.17 0.71 9.51
CA TYR A 14 1.62 -0.67 9.58
C TYR A 14 2.39 -1.11 8.34
N ALA A 15 3.43 -1.91 8.51
CA ALA A 15 4.18 -2.49 7.41
C ALA A 15 4.58 -3.93 7.73
N TRP A 16 4.70 -4.76 6.69
CA TRP A 16 5.32 -6.09 6.78
C TRP A 16 6.81 -5.94 6.51
N LEU A 17 7.65 -6.22 7.52
CA LEU A 17 9.11 -6.07 7.46
C LEU A 17 9.81 -7.41 7.71
N ASP A 18 10.98 -7.65 7.14
CA ASP A 18 11.84 -8.76 7.53
C ASP A 18 12.40 -8.52 8.95
N ASP A 19 12.82 -9.58 9.64
CA ASP A 19 13.21 -9.55 11.07
C ASP A 19 14.35 -8.57 11.40
N ASP A 20 15.15 -8.16 10.41
CA ASP A 20 16.24 -7.17 10.52
C ASP A 20 16.04 -5.94 9.61
N ALA A 21 14.88 -5.80 8.97
CA ALA A 21 14.63 -4.69 8.05
C ALA A 21 14.25 -3.42 8.80
N GLU A 22 14.94 -2.32 8.50
CA GLU A 22 14.47 -0.98 8.84
C GLU A 22 13.15 -0.70 8.10
N LEU A 23 12.38 0.29 8.58
CA LEU A 23 11.21 0.76 7.84
C LEU A 23 11.62 1.08 6.41
N PRO A 24 10.81 0.68 5.41
CA PRO A 24 11.21 0.77 4.02
C PRO A 24 11.66 2.20 3.71
N GLY A 25 12.97 2.32 3.47
CA GLY A 25 13.55 3.50 2.89
C GLY A 25 13.00 3.70 1.47
N TRP A 26 13.25 4.89 0.94
CA TRP A 26 12.75 5.49 -0.30
C TRP A 26 12.77 4.66 -1.61
N ASP A 27 13.12 3.38 -1.63
CA ASP A 27 13.32 2.65 -2.89
C ASP A 27 12.08 1.82 -3.31
N VAL A 28 11.41 2.28 -4.38
CA VAL A 28 10.32 1.56 -5.07
C VAL A 28 10.75 0.16 -5.52
N LEU A 29 12.05 -0.07 -5.75
CA LEU A 29 12.61 -1.35 -6.17
C LEU A 29 13.11 -2.21 -5.00
N VAL A 30 13.34 -1.63 -3.82
CA VAL A 30 13.86 -2.32 -2.62
C VAL A 30 13.17 -1.77 -1.37
N GLY A 31 12.06 -2.41 -0.97
CA GLY A 31 11.31 -2.05 0.24
C GLY A 31 9.82 -1.81 0.03
N ASN A 32 9.36 -1.69 -1.22
CA ASN A 32 7.94 -1.63 -1.51
C ASN A 32 7.33 -3.05 -1.52
N PRO A 33 6.28 -3.38 -0.71
CA PRO A 33 5.56 -4.65 -0.80
C PRO A 33 4.90 -4.87 -2.19
N PHE A 34 4.85 -3.83 -3.01
CA PHE A 34 4.36 -3.87 -4.39
C PHE A 34 5.45 -3.98 -5.46
N GLY A 35 6.73 -3.80 -5.10
CA GLY A 35 7.88 -3.74 -6.02
C GLY A 35 8.66 -5.04 -6.18
N GLU A 36 8.58 -5.98 -5.22
CA GLU A 36 9.26 -7.27 -5.33
C GLU A 36 8.57 -8.17 -6.37
N SER A 37 9.04 -8.12 -7.61
CA SER A 37 8.72 -9.14 -8.62
C SER A 37 9.53 -10.40 -8.35
N LEU A 38 8.88 -11.56 -8.32
CA LEU A 38 9.58 -12.85 -8.36
C LEU A 38 10.41 -12.92 -9.68
N PRO A 39 11.63 -13.51 -9.67
CA PRO A 39 12.59 -13.45 -10.78
C PRO A 39 12.07 -13.95 -12.16
N GLU A 40 10.98 -14.70 -12.19
CA GLU A 40 10.45 -15.32 -13.42
C GLU A 40 9.32 -14.53 -14.10
N ASP A 41 8.82 -13.44 -13.52
CA ASP A 41 7.58 -12.80 -14.02
C ASP A 41 7.77 -11.39 -14.61
N ARG A 42 8.49 -11.33 -15.73
CA ARG A 42 8.75 -10.08 -16.48
C ARG A 42 7.46 -9.35 -16.89
N ILE A 43 6.37 -10.09 -17.08
CA ILE A 43 5.07 -9.52 -17.48
C ILE A 43 4.50 -8.71 -16.31
N THR A 44 4.52 -9.28 -15.10
CA THR A 44 4.08 -8.57 -13.89
C THR A 44 4.93 -7.33 -13.61
N THR A 45 6.25 -7.36 -13.85
CA THR A 45 7.11 -6.17 -13.71
C THR A 45 6.70 -5.05 -14.67
N VAL A 46 6.40 -5.37 -15.93
CA VAL A 46 5.96 -4.36 -16.92
C VAL A 46 4.59 -3.79 -16.56
N GLN A 47 3.65 -4.64 -16.13
CA GLN A 47 2.32 -4.21 -15.67
C GLN A 47 2.43 -3.27 -14.46
N ASN A 48 3.27 -3.60 -13.47
CA ASN A 48 3.53 -2.75 -12.32
C ASN A 48 4.10 -1.39 -12.73
N TYR A 49 5.13 -1.39 -13.59
CA TYR A 49 5.70 -0.15 -14.10
C TYR A 49 4.65 0.73 -14.80
N PHE A 50 3.82 0.11 -15.65
CA PHE A 50 2.79 0.83 -16.39
C PHE A 50 1.70 1.41 -15.46
N ALA A 51 1.26 0.65 -14.46
CA ALA A 51 0.31 1.11 -13.46
C ALA A 51 0.85 2.31 -12.67
N GLU A 52 2.07 2.20 -12.14
CA GLU A 52 2.70 3.28 -11.37
C GLU A 52 2.95 4.53 -12.23
N TYR A 53 3.41 4.36 -13.47
CA TYR A 53 3.61 5.46 -14.41
C TYR A 53 2.31 6.21 -14.68
N HIS A 54 1.21 5.49 -14.96
CA HIS A 54 -0.06 6.12 -15.28
C HIS A 54 -0.66 6.87 -14.08
N LEU A 55 -0.58 6.27 -12.90
CA LEU A 55 -1.00 6.91 -11.64
C LEU A 55 -0.19 8.19 -11.38
N GLU A 56 1.12 8.16 -11.52
CA GLU A 56 1.97 9.34 -11.32
C GLU A 56 1.70 10.43 -12.37
N TYR A 57 1.52 10.06 -13.64
CA TYR A 57 1.17 11.00 -14.71
C TYR A 57 -0.13 11.75 -14.40
N PHE A 58 -1.17 11.05 -13.92
CA PHE A 58 -2.43 11.67 -13.51
C PHE A 58 -2.25 12.56 -12.28
N ARG A 59 -1.49 12.11 -11.28
CA ARG A 59 -1.21 12.86 -10.06
C ARG A 59 -0.57 14.20 -10.36
N GLN A 60 0.48 14.22 -11.18
CA GLN A 60 1.20 15.43 -11.56
C GLN A 60 0.32 16.46 -12.27
N ARG A 61 -0.75 16.03 -12.94
CA ARG A 61 -1.63 16.93 -13.69
C ARG A 61 -2.79 17.44 -12.83
N LEU A 62 -3.44 16.55 -12.09
CA LEU A 62 -4.74 16.82 -11.45
C LEU A 62 -4.69 16.78 -9.92
N TYR A 63 -3.72 16.06 -9.34
CA TYR A 63 -3.69 15.76 -7.91
C TYR A 63 -2.33 16.06 -7.26
N ARG A 64 -1.70 17.18 -7.64
CA ARG A 64 -0.34 17.59 -7.20
C ARG A 64 -0.17 17.74 -5.69
N HIS A 65 -1.28 17.86 -4.96
CA HIS A 65 -1.30 18.04 -3.51
C HIS A 65 -1.07 16.74 -2.73
N PHE A 66 -1.26 15.58 -3.37
CA PHE A 66 -0.94 14.28 -2.77
C PHE A 66 0.54 13.94 -2.96
N PRO A 67 1.14 13.22 -1.99
CA PRO A 67 2.42 12.55 -2.16
C PRO A 67 2.47 11.68 -3.41
N SER A 68 3.65 11.62 -4.04
CA SER A 68 3.89 10.68 -5.13
C SER A 68 4.12 9.28 -4.58
N ARG A 69 3.45 8.27 -5.15
CA ARG A 69 3.70 6.86 -4.81
C ARG A 69 5.14 6.43 -5.05
N LEU A 70 5.82 7.07 -6.02
CA LEU A 70 7.21 6.77 -6.37
C LEU A 70 8.22 7.24 -5.32
N HIS A 71 7.75 8.01 -4.34
CA HIS A 71 8.57 8.79 -3.41
C HIS A 71 8.04 8.69 -1.97
N ALA A 72 6.77 8.38 -1.78
CA ALA A 72 6.22 8.15 -0.46
C ALA A 72 6.64 6.78 0.08
N VAL A 73 6.78 6.69 1.39
CA VAL A 73 6.82 5.39 2.06
C VAL A 73 5.40 4.83 2.02
N LEU A 74 5.24 3.62 1.48
CA LEU A 74 3.95 2.94 1.39
C LEU A 74 3.76 2.05 2.63
N LEU A 75 2.75 2.38 3.43
CA LEU A 75 2.34 1.61 4.60
C LEU A 75 0.85 1.26 4.50
N PHE A 76 0.33 0.50 5.46
CA PHE A 76 -1.09 0.26 5.65
C PHE A 76 -1.65 1.22 6.69
N ALA A 77 -2.86 1.74 6.45
CA ALA A 77 -3.52 2.67 7.34
C ALA A 77 -3.83 2.05 8.70
N THR A 78 -4.21 0.77 8.72
CA THR A 78 -4.51 0.04 9.95
C THR A 78 -3.92 -1.37 9.94
N ARG A 79 -3.90 -2.00 11.12
CA ARG A 79 -3.56 -3.42 11.26
C ARG A 79 -4.50 -4.30 10.42
N VAL A 80 -5.79 -3.96 10.35
CA VAL A 80 -6.79 -4.72 9.60
C VAL A 80 -6.49 -4.66 8.10
N ASP A 81 -6.08 -3.50 7.58
CA ASP A 81 -5.66 -3.37 6.18
C ASP A 81 -4.44 -4.25 5.88
N ALA A 82 -3.44 -4.26 6.77
CA ALA A 82 -2.24 -5.07 6.60
C ALA A 82 -2.54 -6.59 6.64
N GLU A 83 -3.43 -7.02 7.53
CA GLU A 83 -3.86 -8.43 7.61
C GLU A 83 -4.73 -8.84 6.41
N THR A 84 -5.61 -7.96 5.94
CA THR A 84 -6.39 -8.18 4.71
C THR A 84 -5.46 -8.30 3.51
N PHE A 85 -4.44 -7.43 3.40
CA PHE A 85 -3.42 -7.53 2.37
C PHE A 85 -2.69 -8.88 2.41
N ARG A 86 -2.30 -9.33 3.61
CA ARG A 86 -1.65 -10.65 3.79
C ARG A 86 -2.54 -11.79 3.32
N ALA A 87 -3.84 -11.75 3.60
CA ALA A 87 -4.78 -12.77 3.16
C ALA A 87 -4.90 -12.81 1.62
N LYS A 88 -4.91 -11.64 0.96
CA LYS A 88 -4.96 -11.52 -0.50
C LYS A 88 -3.64 -11.94 -1.17
N HIS A 89 -2.51 -11.57 -0.56
CA HIS A 89 -1.17 -11.68 -1.15
C HIS A 89 -0.16 -12.39 -0.23
N PRO A 90 -0.42 -13.64 0.20
CA PRO A 90 0.38 -14.30 1.23
C PRO A 90 1.87 -14.46 0.85
N ALA A 91 2.17 -14.62 -0.44
CA ALA A 91 3.53 -14.73 -0.93
C ALA A 91 4.36 -13.44 -0.78
N ARG A 92 3.72 -12.26 -0.81
CA ARG A 92 4.41 -10.95 -0.73
C ARG A 92 4.87 -10.59 0.68
N VAL A 93 4.30 -11.25 1.68
CA VAL A 93 4.54 -11.00 3.10
C VAL A 93 5.06 -12.24 3.82
N PHE A 94 5.37 -13.30 3.08
CA PHE A 94 5.88 -14.54 3.65
C PHE A 94 7.23 -14.28 4.34
N GLY A 95 7.35 -14.73 5.59
CA GLY A 95 8.55 -14.50 6.40
C GLY A 95 8.67 -13.11 7.03
N LYS A 96 7.76 -12.17 6.71
CA LYS A 96 7.77 -10.82 7.27
C LYS A 96 6.94 -10.73 8.56
N ALA A 97 7.39 -9.92 9.50
CA ALA A 97 6.69 -9.55 10.72
C ALA A 97 5.85 -8.27 10.52
N LEU A 98 4.68 -8.21 11.15
CA LEU A 98 3.85 -7.00 11.12
C LEU A 98 4.35 -5.99 12.15
N THR A 99 4.84 -4.85 11.66
CA THR A 99 5.43 -3.79 12.49
C THR A 99 4.55 -2.55 12.48
N CYS A 100 4.35 -1.97 13.67
CA CYS A 100 3.72 -0.65 13.82
C CYS A 100 4.80 0.44 13.69
N ALA A 101 4.54 1.42 12.82
CA ALA A 101 5.36 2.59 12.59
C ALA A 101 4.62 3.83 13.09
N ARG A 102 5.30 4.69 13.85
CA ARG A 102 4.73 5.90 14.43
C ARG A 102 5.37 7.14 13.80
N SER A 103 4.55 8.12 13.41
CA SER A 103 5.04 9.40 12.90
C SER A 103 5.79 10.19 13.97
N LYS A 104 6.81 10.93 13.54
CA LYS A 104 7.56 11.87 14.37
C LYS A 104 7.74 13.19 13.64
N GLY A 105 7.23 14.26 14.24
CA GLY A 105 7.28 15.60 13.64
C GLY A 105 6.27 15.79 12.52
N ALA A 106 6.48 16.81 11.70
CA ALA A 106 5.58 17.15 10.61
C ALA A 106 5.61 16.11 9.49
N TYR A 107 4.43 15.77 8.96
CA TYR A 107 4.27 14.82 7.88
C TYR A 107 3.17 15.23 6.90
N VAL A 108 3.22 14.62 5.72
CA VAL A 108 2.13 14.57 4.75
C VAL A 108 1.78 13.10 4.52
N CYS A 109 0.50 12.75 4.63
CA CYS A 109 0.04 11.38 4.43
C CYS A 109 -1.23 11.38 3.59
N SER A 110 -1.35 10.51 2.60
CA SER A 110 -2.62 10.30 1.89
C SER A 110 -3.04 8.85 1.86
N PHE A 111 -4.34 8.60 1.88
CA PHE A 111 -4.92 7.26 1.99
C PHE A 111 -5.64 6.86 0.72
N HIS A 112 -5.35 5.66 0.22
CA HIS A 112 -5.90 5.16 -1.04
C HIS A 112 -6.19 3.66 -0.94
N ASP A 113 -7.14 3.14 -1.72
CA ASP A 113 -7.39 1.71 -1.79
C ASP A 113 -6.38 1.04 -2.73
N CYS A 114 -5.46 0.23 -2.19
CA CYS A 114 -4.45 -0.44 -3.00
C CYS A 114 -5.05 -1.55 -3.89
N SER A 115 -6.32 -1.92 -3.67
CA SER A 115 -7.02 -2.88 -4.54
C SER A 115 -7.16 -2.36 -5.97
N TRP A 116 -7.09 -1.06 -6.22
CA TRP A 116 -7.02 -0.54 -7.60
C TRP A 116 -5.81 -1.10 -8.37
N LEU A 117 -4.68 -1.31 -7.69
CA LEU A 117 -3.48 -1.91 -8.29
C LEU A 117 -3.68 -3.40 -8.56
N ASP A 118 -4.39 -4.10 -7.70
CA ASP A 118 -4.74 -5.51 -7.92
C ASP A 118 -5.62 -5.65 -9.16
N TYR A 119 -6.56 -4.72 -9.38
CA TYR A 119 -7.36 -4.68 -10.59
C TYR A 119 -6.51 -4.48 -11.84
N LEU A 120 -5.61 -3.48 -11.81
CA LEU A 120 -4.72 -3.13 -12.93
C LEU A 120 -3.77 -4.28 -13.31
N ARG A 121 -3.52 -5.22 -12.39
CA ARG A 121 -2.68 -6.41 -12.61
C ARG A 121 -3.47 -7.61 -13.14
N LEU A 122 -4.79 -7.56 -13.20
CA LEU A 122 -5.58 -8.65 -13.76
C LEU A 122 -5.19 -8.88 -15.23
N PRO A 123 -5.28 -10.12 -15.74
CA PRO A 123 -4.93 -10.44 -17.11
C PRO A 123 -6.05 -9.99 -18.08
N HIS A 124 -6.26 -8.69 -18.17
CA HIS A 124 -7.18 -8.03 -19.09
C HIS A 124 -6.48 -6.93 -19.90
N SER A 125 -7.09 -6.53 -21.01
CA SER A 125 -6.67 -5.34 -21.75
C SER A 125 -7.55 -4.16 -21.35
N LEU A 126 -6.93 -3.11 -20.82
CA LEU A 126 -7.61 -1.88 -20.45
C LEU A 126 -7.41 -0.83 -21.54
N SER A 127 -8.48 -0.09 -21.85
CA SER A 127 -8.38 1.10 -22.68
C SER A 127 -7.71 2.25 -21.92
N LEU A 128 -7.12 3.21 -22.63
CA LEU A 128 -6.56 4.42 -22.00
C LEU A 128 -7.63 5.19 -21.20
N SER A 129 -8.86 5.29 -21.70
CA SER A 129 -9.96 5.92 -20.96
C SER A 129 -10.29 5.20 -19.66
N THR A 130 -10.26 3.86 -19.65
CA THR A 130 -10.48 3.08 -18.43
C THR A 130 -9.35 3.28 -17.42
N LEU A 131 -8.10 3.38 -17.90
CA LEU A 131 -6.95 3.69 -17.04
C LEU A 131 -7.05 5.08 -16.43
N ASP A 132 -7.51 6.07 -17.21
CA ASP A 132 -7.77 7.44 -16.74
C ASP A 132 -8.86 7.47 -15.66
N GLU A 133 -9.95 6.71 -15.85
CA GLU A 133 -11.02 6.56 -14.87
C GLU A 133 -10.50 5.92 -13.58
N ILE A 134 -9.75 4.81 -13.68
CA ILE A 134 -9.16 4.14 -12.53
C ILE A 134 -8.22 5.07 -11.77
N ALA A 135 -7.31 5.78 -12.47
CA ALA A 135 -6.40 6.71 -11.84
C ALA A 135 -7.14 7.85 -11.13
N ASN A 136 -8.22 8.35 -11.74
CA ASN A 136 -9.08 9.35 -11.15
C ASN A 136 -9.79 8.84 -9.88
N HIS A 137 -10.29 7.61 -9.88
CA HIS A 137 -10.91 6.98 -8.72
C HIS A 137 -9.90 6.78 -7.58
N TYR A 138 -8.73 6.23 -7.90
CA TYR A 138 -7.64 6.03 -6.94
C TYR A 138 -7.27 7.34 -6.23
N TRP A 139 -6.99 8.40 -6.98
CA TRP A 139 -6.58 9.68 -6.40
C TRP A 139 -7.70 10.41 -5.66
N LYS A 140 -8.97 10.16 -6.00
CA LYS A 140 -10.12 10.67 -5.24
C LYS A 140 -10.39 9.90 -3.95
N GLY A 141 -9.66 8.81 -3.69
CA GLY A 141 -9.87 7.98 -2.50
C GLY A 141 -11.14 7.13 -2.59
N ALA A 142 -11.65 6.85 -3.80
CA ALA A 142 -12.78 5.96 -3.98
C ALA A 142 -12.37 4.51 -3.71
N LEU A 143 -13.26 3.72 -3.11
CA LEU A 143 -13.02 2.29 -2.91
C LEU A 143 -13.38 1.51 -4.18
N VAL A 144 -12.64 0.45 -4.47
CA VAL A 144 -12.94 -0.44 -5.62
C VAL A 144 -14.37 -0.97 -5.56
N GLU A 145 -14.81 -1.38 -4.37
CA GLU A 145 -16.12 -2.01 -4.18
C GLU A 145 -17.30 -1.06 -4.46
N GLU A 146 -17.09 0.25 -4.28
CA GLU A 146 -18.07 1.32 -4.52
C GLU A 146 -18.28 1.58 -6.01
N VAL A 147 -17.21 1.48 -6.81
CA VAL A 147 -17.27 1.74 -8.26
C VAL A 147 -17.92 0.56 -9.02
N GLY A 148 -17.81 -0.66 -8.49
CA GLY A 148 -18.51 -1.82 -9.04
C GLY A 148 -17.90 -2.33 -10.35
N LEU A 149 -16.57 -2.42 -10.41
CA LEU A 149 -15.83 -2.96 -11.55
C LEU A 149 -16.24 -4.41 -11.88
N THR A 150 -16.00 -4.80 -13.12
CA THR A 150 -16.19 -6.18 -13.57
C THR A 150 -14.89 -6.78 -14.10
N PHE A 151 -14.76 -8.10 -13.97
CA PHE A 151 -13.71 -8.89 -14.58
C PHE A 151 -14.31 -10.22 -15.04
N MET A 152 -14.05 -10.61 -16.30
CA MET A 152 -14.66 -11.81 -16.91
C MET A 152 -16.20 -11.85 -16.82
N ASN A 153 -16.86 -10.69 -16.99
CA ASN A 153 -18.31 -10.48 -16.86
C ASN A 153 -18.90 -10.71 -15.46
N GLU A 154 -18.06 -10.93 -14.45
CA GLU A 154 -18.49 -10.99 -13.06
C GLU A 154 -18.13 -9.69 -12.33
N ARG A 155 -18.92 -9.33 -11.32
CA ARG A 155 -18.59 -8.18 -10.47
C ARG A 155 -17.34 -8.51 -9.69
N TRP A 156 -16.31 -7.70 -9.85
CA TRP A 156 -15.08 -7.86 -9.10
C TRP A 156 -15.29 -7.29 -7.69
N ARG A 157 -15.14 -8.14 -6.67
CA ARG A 157 -15.41 -7.82 -5.27
C ARG A 157 -14.23 -8.25 -4.43
N GLU A 158 -13.34 -7.31 -4.19
CA GLU A 158 -12.24 -7.48 -3.25
C GLU A 158 -12.49 -6.59 -2.04
N PRO A 159 -12.20 -7.07 -0.81
CA PRO A 159 -12.21 -6.19 0.35
C PRO A 159 -11.20 -5.07 0.14
N PRO A 160 -11.56 -3.80 0.46
CA PRO A 160 -10.64 -2.69 0.33
C PRO A 160 -9.44 -2.88 1.24
N VAL A 161 -8.29 -2.41 0.80
CA VAL A 161 -7.05 -2.39 1.58
C VAL A 161 -6.51 -0.98 1.52
N ILE A 162 -6.60 -0.25 2.62
CA ILE A 162 -6.20 1.15 2.65
C ILE A 162 -4.68 1.24 2.87
N GLU A 163 -3.99 1.70 1.84
CA GLU A 163 -2.58 2.09 1.91
C GLU A 163 -2.44 3.57 2.28
N ALA A 164 -1.33 3.89 2.93
CA ALA A 164 -0.90 5.21 3.33
C ALA A 164 0.37 5.58 2.56
N LEU A 165 0.30 6.66 1.79
CA LEU A 165 1.43 7.28 1.11
C LEU A 165 1.99 8.34 2.06
N PHE A 166 3.05 7.99 2.80
CA PHE A 166 3.59 8.81 3.86
C PHE A 166 4.88 9.54 3.45
N GLN A 167 4.97 10.83 3.77
CA GLN A 167 6.18 11.65 3.68
C GLN A 167 6.44 12.33 5.02
N GLY A 168 7.57 12.01 5.65
CA GLY A 168 7.95 12.50 6.97
C GLY A 168 8.91 11.54 7.64
N THR A 169 9.03 11.63 8.96
CA THR A 169 9.83 10.69 9.75
C THR A 169 8.93 9.67 10.44
N LEU A 170 9.34 8.40 10.40
CA LEU A 170 8.70 7.28 11.11
C LEU A 170 9.70 6.63 12.07
N GLU A 171 9.20 6.13 13.18
CA GLU A 171 9.94 5.28 14.12
C GLU A 171 9.17 3.97 14.33
N THR A 172 9.88 2.85 14.42
CA THR A 172 9.25 1.56 14.73
C THR A 172 8.85 1.52 16.20
N VAL A 173 7.62 1.07 16.47
CA VAL A 173 7.19 0.78 17.82
C VAL A 173 7.64 -0.63 18.15
N VAL A 174 8.82 -0.75 18.77
CA VAL A 174 9.27 -2.02 19.34
C VAL A 174 8.27 -2.41 20.43
N SER A 175 7.44 -3.40 20.13
CA SER A 175 6.62 -4.03 21.15
C SER A 175 7.58 -4.89 21.98
N PRO A 176 7.71 -4.66 23.31
CA PRO A 176 8.50 -5.57 24.13
C PRO A 176 7.94 -6.97 23.92
N GLN A 177 8.78 -7.87 23.39
CA GLN A 177 8.46 -9.29 23.34
C GLN A 177 7.90 -9.64 24.71
N GLN A 178 6.65 -10.12 24.77
CA GLN A 178 6.17 -10.79 25.97
C GLN A 178 7.10 -11.99 26.13
N SER A 179 8.12 -11.84 26.97
CA SER A 179 8.91 -12.94 27.45
C SER A 179 7.91 -13.92 28.03
N GLY A 180 7.66 -15.01 27.31
CA GLY A 180 6.75 -16.06 27.72
C GLY A 180 7.29 -16.70 29.00
N TRP A 181 6.99 -16.09 30.13
CA TRP A 181 7.05 -16.75 31.42
C TRP A 181 5.95 -17.80 31.38
N LEU A 182 6.32 -19.05 31.06
CA LEU A 182 5.48 -20.20 31.33
C LEU A 182 5.45 -20.40 32.85
N PRO A 183 4.30 -20.22 33.54
CA PRO A 183 4.21 -20.56 34.94
C PRO A 183 4.00 -22.08 35.02
N GLY A 184 5.00 -22.84 35.50
CA GLY A 184 4.76 -24.28 35.65
C GLY A 184 5.91 -25.22 36.00
N PHE A 185 7.08 -24.75 36.42
CA PHE A 185 8.10 -25.65 37.00
C PHE A 185 8.55 -25.13 38.36
N ALA A 186 7.96 -25.72 39.40
CA ALA A 186 8.45 -25.74 40.78
C ALA A 186 8.40 -27.19 41.26
#